data_AF-A0A1I4A768-F1
#
_entry.id   AF-A0A1I4A768-F1
#
_cell.length_a   1.000
_cell.length_b   1.000
_cell.length_c   1.000
_cell.angle_alpha   90.00
_cell.angle_beta   90.00
_cell.angle_gamma   90.00
#
_symmetry.space_group_name_H-M   'P 1'
#
loop_
_entity.id
_entity.type
_entity.pdbx_description
1 polymer ?
#
loop_
_entity_poly.entity_id
_entity_poly.type
_entity_poly.pdbx_seq_one_letter_code
_entity_poly.pdbx_strand_id
1 'polypeptide(L)'
;MRLLTPQDFAPWLGQKVRVATLPEPVEITLERIERRSPMRGFDMREPFSLFFESPLHVFLIDGTYDLDCGKGGPHFILLTQLQPADRRFYEAVFA
;
A
#
# COMPACT_ATOMS: atom_id res chain seq x y z
N MET A 1 -13.08 -14.31 -1.30
CA MET A 1 -11.96 -13.38 -1.09
C MET A 1 -10.91 -13.68 -2.15
N ARG A 2 -10.63 -12.72 -3.04
CA ARG A 2 -9.56 -12.87 -4.03
C ARG A 2 -8.24 -12.55 -3.36
N LEU A 3 -7.25 -13.42 -3.52
CA LEU A 3 -5.89 -13.15 -3.07
C LEU A 3 -5.29 -12.03 -3.91
N LEU A 4 -4.84 -10.97 -3.23
CA LEU A 4 -4.18 -9.84 -3.87
C LEU A 4 -2.78 -10.23 -4.33
N THR A 5 -2.41 -9.81 -5.52
CA THR A 5 -1.10 -10.05 -6.12
C THR A 5 -0.41 -8.72 -6.44
N PRO A 6 0.92 -8.69 -6.55
CA PRO A 6 1.63 -7.47 -6.99
C PRO A 6 1.08 -6.90 -8.31
N GLN A 7 0.65 -7.78 -9.23
CA GLN A 7 0.10 -7.41 -10.53
C GLN A 7 -1.22 -6.64 -10.42
N ASP A 8 -1.98 -6.83 -9.34
CA ASP A 8 -3.22 -6.08 -9.12
C ASP A 8 -2.93 -4.59 -8.88
N PHE A 9 -1.76 -4.26 -8.32
CA PHE A 9 -1.35 -2.89 -7.99
C PHE A 9 -0.45 -2.24 -9.04
N ALA A 10 0.14 -3.02 -9.95
CA ALA A 10 1.06 -2.51 -10.98
C ALA A 10 0.49 -1.32 -11.79
N PRO A 11 -0.80 -1.25 -12.16
CA PRO A 11 -1.37 -0.09 -12.87
C PRO A 11 -1.39 1.20 -12.05
N TRP A 12 -1.28 1.11 -10.72
CA TRP A 12 -1.34 2.25 -9.81
C TRP A 12 0.04 2.81 -9.47
N LEU A 13 1.12 2.21 -9.97
CA LEU A 13 2.48 2.69 -9.71
C LEU A 13 2.66 4.12 -10.26
N GLY A 14 3.10 5.04 -9.41
CA GLY A 14 3.21 6.48 -9.68
C GLY A 14 1.87 7.22 -9.71
N GLN A 15 0.75 6.55 -9.47
CA GLN A 15 -0.58 7.15 -9.43
C GLN A 15 -1.00 7.50 -8.00
N LYS A 16 -1.87 8.50 -7.90
CA LYS A 16 -2.56 8.83 -6.66
C LYS A 16 -3.62 7.78 -6.36
N VAL A 17 -3.67 7.37 -5.11
CA VAL A 17 -4.62 6.44 -4.52
C VAL A 17 -5.42 7.18 -3.47
N ARG A 18 -6.74 7.02 -3.51
CA ARG A 18 -7.64 7.60 -2.52
C ARG A 18 -7.67 6.70 -1.28
N VAL A 19 -7.43 7.30 -0.12
CA VAL A 19 -7.55 6.68 1.20
C VAL A 19 -8.82 7.21 1.86
N ALA A 20 -9.73 6.33 2.26
CA ALA A 20 -10.93 6.72 2.95
C ALA A 20 -10.62 7.10 4.41
N THR A 21 -10.55 8.40 4.67
CA THR A 21 -10.38 9.00 6.00
C THR A 21 -11.59 9.85 6.36
N LEU A 22 -11.72 10.20 7.64
CA LEU A 22 -12.75 11.10 8.15
C LEU A 22 -12.14 12.43 8.61
N PRO A 23 -12.80 13.58 8.38
CA PRO A 23 -14.10 13.74 7.71
C PRO A 23 -14.02 13.61 6.18
N GLU A 24 -12.85 13.87 5.60
CA GLU A 24 -12.62 13.87 4.16
C GLU A 24 -11.56 12.84 3.79
N PRO A 25 -11.68 12.18 2.62
CA PRO A 25 -10.65 11.29 2.10
C PRO A 25 -9.38 12.06 1.74
N VAL A 26 -8.24 11.37 1.78
CA VAL A 26 -6.94 11.93 1.36
C VAL A 26 -6.35 11.15 0.19
N GLU A 27 -5.36 11.74 -0.47
CA GLU A 27 -4.62 11.10 -1.57
C GLU A 27 -3.17 10.83 -1.17
N ILE A 28 -2.69 9.63 -1.47
CA ILE A 28 -1.27 9.23 -1.36
C ILE A 28 -0.81 8.60 -2.67
N THR A 29 0.48 8.60 -2.97
CA THR A 29 1.02 8.06 -4.23
C THR A 29 1.62 6.69 -4.00
N LEU A 30 1.30 5.69 -4.84
CA LEU A 30 2.00 4.40 -4.80
C LEU A 30 3.36 4.53 -5.50
N GLU A 31 4.44 4.66 -4.73
CA GLU A 31 5.79 4.90 -5.25
C GLU A 31 6.50 3.61 -5.68
N ARG A 32 6.29 2.52 -4.93
CA ARG A 32 7.04 1.28 -5.16
C ARG A 32 6.23 0.04 -4.79
N ILE A 33 6.42 -1.00 -5.59
CA ILE A 33 5.99 -2.37 -5.30
C ILE A 33 7.25 -3.22 -5.17
N GLU A 34 7.50 -3.78 -4.00
CA GLU A 34 8.67 -4.61 -3.75
C GLU A 34 8.23 -6.07 -3.59
N ARG A 35 8.74 -6.94 -4.45
CA ARG A 35 8.49 -8.39 -4.36
C ARG A 35 9.63 -9.02 -3.58
N ARG A 36 9.30 -9.83 -2.58
CA ARG A 36 10.28 -10.59 -1.81
C ARG A 36 10.31 -12.01 -2.35
N SER A 37 11.50 -12.54 -2.60
CA SER A 37 11.64 -13.90 -3.13
C SER A 37 11.10 -14.90 -2.11
N PRO A 38 10.19 -15.81 -2.49
CA PRO A 38 9.77 -16.86 -1.58
C PRO A 38 10.99 -17.69 -1.18
N MET A 39 11.07 -18.09 0.10
CA MET A 39 12.10 -19.04 0.52
C MET A 39 11.99 -20.31 -0.35
N ARG A 40 13.08 -20.65 -1.05
CA ARG A 40 13.14 -21.83 -1.92
C ARG A 40 12.67 -23.08 -1.15
N GLY A 41 11.66 -23.77 -1.67
CA GLY A 41 11.16 -25.02 -1.12
C GLY A 41 9.78 -24.95 -0.45
N PHE A 42 9.19 -23.76 -0.33
CA PHE A 42 7.82 -23.61 0.16
C PHE A 42 6.89 -23.11 -0.96
N ASP A 43 5.75 -23.79 -1.13
CA ASP A 43 4.67 -23.40 -2.04
C ASP A 43 3.83 -22.26 -1.41
N MET A 44 4.53 -21.20 -1.01
CA MET A 44 3.95 -20.03 -0.34
C MET A 44 3.72 -18.91 -1.35
N ARG A 45 2.68 -18.10 -1.08
CA ARG A 45 2.39 -16.84 -1.78
C ARG A 45 3.68 -16.01 -1.87
N GLU A 46 3.93 -15.39 -3.03
CA GLU A 46 5.02 -14.41 -3.17
C GLU A 46 4.73 -13.21 -2.25
N PRO A 47 5.50 -13.02 -1.16
CA PRO A 47 5.29 -11.89 -0.29
C PRO A 47 5.69 -10.60 -1.01
N PHE A 48 4.93 -9.53 -0.80
CA PHE A 48 5.23 -8.23 -1.38
C PHE A 48 4.87 -7.08 -0.46
N SER A 49 5.58 -5.97 -0.61
CA SER A 49 5.30 -4.71 0.05
C SER A 49 4.89 -3.65 -0.96
N LEU A 50 3.94 -2.80 -0.57
CA LEU A 50 3.62 -1.56 -1.26
C LEU A 50 4.18 -0.40 -0.45
N PHE A 51 4.79 0.58 -1.11
CA PHE A 51 5.29 1.79 -0.48
C PHE A 51 4.53 2.99 -1.03
N PHE A 52 3.95 3.77 -0.13
CA PHE A 52 3.20 4.97 -0.47
C PHE A 52 3.90 6.21 0.04
N GLU A 53 3.94 7.28 -0.77
CA GLU A 53 4.34 8.62 -0.34
C GLU A 53 3.11 9.47 -0.07
N SER A 54 3.09 10.22 1.03
CA SER A 54 2.05 11.23 1.28
C SER A 54 2.60 12.66 1.26
N PRO A 55 1.75 13.65 0.92
CA PRO A 55 2.07 15.05 1.17
C PRO A 55 2.37 15.34 2.65
N LEU A 56 3.17 16.36 2.93
CA LEU A 56 3.57 16.76 4.29
C LEU A 56 2.42 17.27 5.18
N HIS A 57 1.27 17.59 4.63
CA HIS A 57 0.06 17.93 5.40
C HIS A 57 -0.80 16.70 5.72
N VAL A 58 -0.56 15.56 5.05
CA VAL A 58 -1.28 14.30 5.29
C VAL A 58 -0.49 13.45 6.26
N PHE A 59 -1.05 13.19 7.43
CA PHE A 59 -0.49 12.32 8.44
C PHE A 59 -1.48 11.19 8.72
N LEU A 60 -1.12 9.97 8.32
CA LEU A 60 -1.90 8.77 8.60
C LEU A 60 -1.29 8.08 9.83
N ILE A 61 -2.15 7.62 10.72
CA ILE A 61 -1.74 6.81 11.88
C ILE A 61 -1.64 5.36 11.40
N ASP A 62 -0.78 4.55 12.02
CA ASP A 62 -0.74 3.13 11.72
C ASP A 62 -2.13 2.49 11.89
N GLY A 63 -2.62 1.88 10.81
CA GLY A 63 -4.01 1.43 10.77
C GLY A 63 -4.44 0.84 9.44
N THR A 64 -5.57 0.15 9.47
CA THR A 64 -6.19 -0.41 8.27
C THR A 64 -7.11 0.63 7.65
N TYR A 65 -6.84 0.96 6.39
CA TYR A 65 -7.61 1.92 5.63
C TYR A 65 -8.25 1.27 4.41
N ASP A 66 -9.37 1.82 3.97
CA ASP A 66 -9.97 1.50 2.68
C ASP A 66 -9.25 2.33 1.60
N LEU A 67 -8.56 1.63 0.69
CA LEU A 67 -7.82 2.23 -0.41
C LEU A 67 -8.46 1.87 -1.74
N ASP A 68 -8.75 2.90 -2.54
CA ASP A 68 -9.20 2.76 -3.92
C ASP A 68 -8.00 2.52 -4.84
N CYS A 69 -7.36 1.36 -4.68
CA CYS A 69 -6.30 0.87 -5.54
C CYS A 69 -6.41 -0.64 -5.72
N GLY A 70 -5.66 -1.20 -6.65
CA GLY A 70 -5.71 -2.64 -6.93
C GLY A 70 -6.89 -3.05 -7.81
N LYS A 71 -6.73 -4.12 -8.60
CA LYS A 71 -7.82 -4.62 -9.46
C LYS A 71 -9.00 -5.12 -8.62
N GLY A 72 -10.16 -4.49 -8.79
CA GLY A 72 -11.39 -4.85 -8.07
C GLY A 72 -11.46 -4.31 -6.65
N GLY A 73 -10.79 -3.18 -6.37
CA GLY A 73 -10.91 -2.44 -5.13
C GLY A 73 -12.29 -1.80 -4.93
N PRO A 74 -12.54 -1.17 -3.78
CA PRO A 74 -11.56 -0.85 -2.72
C PRO A 74 -11.07 -2.05 -1.88
N HIS A 75 -9.85 -1.94 -1.32
CA HIS A 75 -9.27 -2.95 -0.42
C HIS A 75 -8.93 -2.38 0.95
N PHE A 76 -9.12 -3.18 1.99
CA PHE A 76 -8.64 -2.90 3.34
C PHE A 76 -7.13 -3.19 3.43
N ILE A 77 -6.32 -2.15 3.55
CA ILE A 77 -4.86 -2.22 3.56
C ILE A 77 -4.34 -1.64 4.87
N LEU A 78 -3.54 -2.43 5.59
CA LEU A 78 -2.79 -1.97 6.76
C LEU A 78 -1.63 -1.09 6.29
N LEU A 79 -1.65 0.18 6.65
CA LEU A 79 -0.56 1.13 6.44
C LEU A 79 0.23 1.28 7.73
N THR A 80 1.55 1.15 7.64
CA THR A 80 2.49 1.43 8.73
C THR A 80 3.41 2.55 8.30
N GLN A 81 3.54 3.59 9.11
CA GLN A 81 4.43 4.70 8.84
C GLN A 81 5.89 4.28 9.02
N LEU A 82 6.71 4.48 7.98
CA LEU A 82 8.15 4.34 8.06
C LEU A 82 8.78 5.58 8.70
N GLN A 83 9.99 5.45 9.24
CA GLN A 83 10.69 6.55 9.92
C GLN A 83 10.58 7.86 9.12
N PRO A 84 10.07 8.95 9.74
CA PRO A 84 9.84 10.19 9.03
C PRO A 84 11.18 10.79 8.58
N ALA A 85 11.27 11.07 7.28
CA ALA A 85 12.33 11.88 6.67
C ALA A 85 11.71 13.22 6.21
N ASP A 86 12.35 13.91 5.26
CA ASP A 86 11.78 15.09 4.58
C ASP A 86 10.47 14.80 3.82
N ARG A 87 10.08 13.51 3.75
CA ARG A 87 8.85 12.97 3.16
C ARG A 87 8.28 11.89 4.08
N ARG A 88 6.95 11.67 4.01
CA ARG A 88 6.27 10.60 4.75
C ARG A 88 6.04 9.40 3.85
N PHE A 89 6.58 8.27 4.27
CA PHE A 89 6.40 6.99 3.59
C PHE A 89 5.62 6.02 4.46
N TYR A 90 4.75 5.24 3.83
CA TYR A 90 3.98 4.19 4.47
C TYR A 90 4.25 2.88 3.74
N GLU A 91 4.37 1.80 4.50
CA GLU A 91 4.49 0.44 3.98
C GLU A 91 3.18 -0.33 4.23
N ALA A 92 2.76 -1.11 3.23
CA ALA A 92 1.78 -2.16 3.40
C ALA A 92 2.41 -3.51 3.04
N VAL A 93 2.46 -4.42 4.00
CA VAL A 93 3.08 -5.75 3.85
C VAL A 93 2.02 -6.80 3.59
N PHE A 94 2.19 -7.57 2.51
CA PHE A 94 1.35 -8.71 2.16
C PHE A 94 2.19 -9.99 2.23
N ALA A 95 1.96 -10.80 3.27
CA ALA A 95 2.55 -12.12 3.44
C ALA A 95 1.59 -13.26 3.03
#